data_AF-A0A1G3AA06-F1
#
_entry.id   AF-A0A1G3AA06-F1
#
_cell.length_a   1.000
_cell.length_b   1.000
_cell.length_c   1.000
_cell.angle_alpha   90.00
_cell.angle_beta   90.00
_cell.angle_gamma   90.00
#
_symmetry.space_group_name_H-M   'P 1'
#
loop_
_entity.id
_entity.type
_entity.pdbx_description
1 polymer ?
#
loop_
_entity_poly.entity_id
_entity_poly.type
_entity_poly.pdbx_seq_one_letter_code
_entity_poly.pdbx_strand_id
1 'polypeptide(L)' 'MERRNINRGYMKLTVWQDAIAFYTQTVSVFRSWPYEMKRVAGQQIASVDSIHRNIAEGYCRKSLKEYLAR' A
#
# COMPACT_ATOMS: atom_id res chain seq x y z
N MET A 1 -27.52 -11.25 4.00
CA MET A 1 -26.30 -12.07 3.79
C MET A 1 -25.11 -11.14 3.95
N GLU A 2 -24.44 -11.18 5.11
CA GLU A 2 -23.21 -10.41 5.31
C GLU A 2 -22.23 -10.80 4.20
N ARG A 3 -21.84 -9.83 3.36
CA ARG A 3 -20.66 -9.98 2.53
C ARG A 3 -19.45 -9.94 3.47
N ARG A 4 -19.21 -11.04 4.19
CA ARG A 4 -17.96 -11.22 4.94
C ARG A 4 -16.86 -10.97 3.95
N ASN A 5 -16.06 -9.94 4.24
CA ASN A 5 -15.02 -9.42 3.37
C ASN A 5 -13.87 -10.45 3.33
N ILE A 6 -14.10 -11.60 2.66
CA ILE A 6 -13.18 -12.74 2.49
C ILE A 6 -11.83 -12.27 1.95
N ASN A 7 -11.86 -11.15 1.22
CA ASN A 7 -10.71 -10.51 0.61
C ASN A 7 -9.73 -9.85 1.58
N ARG A 8 -9.95 -9.83 2.90
CA ARG A 8 -8.95 -9.31 3.86
C ARG A 8 -7.78 -10.25 4.16
N GLY A 9 -7.72 -11.42 3.50
CA GLY A 9 -6.60 -12.35 3.62
C GLY A 9 -5.23 -11.73 3.33
N TYR A 10 -5.16 -10.72 2.45
CA TYR A 10 -3.93 -9.99 2.15
C TYR A 10 -3.27 -9.39 3.40
N MET A 11 -4.03 -9.06 4.45
CA MET A 11 -3.50 -8.46 5.67
C MET A 11 -2.58 -9.40 6.45
N LYS A 12 -2.65 -10.71 6.18
CA LYS A 12 -1.76 -11.73 6.76
C LYS A 12 -0.45 -11.90 5.99
N LEU A 13 -0.34 -11.33 4.79
CA LEU A 13 0.87 -11.44 3.99
C LEU A 13 1.97 -10.56 4.62
N THR A 14 3.14 -11.14 4.85
CA THR A 14 4.31 -10.40 5.34
C THR A 14 4.61 -9.18 4.45
N VAL A 15 4.60 -9.36 3.13
CA VAL A 15 4.85 -8.25 2.19
C VAL A 15 3.82 -7.10 2.28
N TRP A 16 2.57 -7.39 2.64
CA TRP A 16 1.57 -6.34 2.85
C TRP A 16 1.80 -5.60 4.17
N GLN A 17 2.15 -6.33 5.23
CA GLN A 17 2.47 -5.76 6.54
C GLN A 17 3.72 -4.89 6.46
N ASP A 18 4.75 -5.35 5.76
CA ASP A 18 5.97 -4.59 5.50
C ASP A 18 5.68 -3.32 4.69
N ALA A 19 4.80 -3.40 3.68
CA ALA A 19 4.40 -2.23 2.90
C ALA A 19 3.63 -1.18 3.74
N ILE A 20 2.76 -1.61 4.66
CA ILE A 20 2.11 -0.70 5.61
C ILE A 20 3.12 -0.09 6.58
N ALA A 21 4.04 -0.88 7.13
CA ALA A 21 5.07 -0.38 8.04
C ALA A 21 5.96 0.66 7.32
N PHE A 22 6.33 0.39 6.07
CA PHE A 22 7.09 1.30 5.24
C PHE A 22 6.32 2.60 4.93
N TYR A 23 5.01 2.53 4.68
CA TYR A 23 4.15 3.70 4.57
C TYR A 23 4.16 4.54 5.86
N THR A 24 3.99 3.92 7.02
CA THR A 24 4.00 4.63 8.30
C THR A 24 5.34 5.32 8.57
N GLN A 25 6.46 4.64 8.31
CA GLN A 25 7.79 5.23 8.43
C GLN A 25 7.98 6.40 7.45
N THR A 26 7.55 6.24 6.19
CA THR A 26 7.61 7.29 5.18
C THR A 26 6.84 8.53 5.65
N VAL A 27 5.59 8.38 6.08
CA VAL A 27 4.81 9.50 6.61
C VAL A 27 5.52 10.16 7.80
N SER A 28 6.11 9.39 8.71
CA SER A 28 6.86 9.93 9.84
C SER A 28 8.05 10.78 9.40
N VAL A 29 8.84 10.31 8.43
CA VAL A 29 10.03 11.03 7.91
C VAL A 29 9.62 12.31 7.17
N PHE A 30 8.58 12.24 6.33
CA PHE A 30 8.18 13.36 5.49
C PHE A 30 7.30 14.40 6.22
N ARG A 31 6.79 14.08 7.41
CA ARG A 31 6.00 15.03 8.22
C ARG A 31 6.80 16.25 8.68
N SER A 32 8.11 16.10 8.87
CA SER A 32 9.02 17.17 9.30
C SER A 32 9.75 17.84 8.13
N TRP A 33 9.37 17.57 6.88
CA TRP A 33 10.02 18.19 5.73
C TRP A 33 9.68 19.67 5.57
N PRO A 34 10.62 20.48 5.02
CA PRO A 34 10.37 21.88 4.72
C PRO A 34 9.15 22.07 3.83
N TYR A 35 8.43 23.18 4.01
CA TYR A 35 7.22 23.49 3.26
C TYR A 35 7.47 23.54 1.74
N GLU A 36 8.63 24.05 1.33
CA GLU A 36 9.11 24.12 -0.05
C GLU A 36 9.14 22.74 -0.71
N MET A 37 9.39 21.70 0.08
CA MET A 37 9.45 20.30 -0.39
C MET A 37 8.12 19.55 -0.24
N LYS A 38 7.02 20.22 0.16
CA LYS A 38 5.72 19.58 0.43
C LYS A 38 5.16 18.83 -0.79
N ARG A 39 5.41 19.33 -2.01
CA ARG A 39 5.02 18.63 -3.24
C ARG A 39 5.74 17.29 -3.40
N VAL A 40 7.06 17.29 -3.20
CA VAL A 40 7.88 16.07 -3.29
C VAL A 40 7.51 15.10 -2.18
N ALA A 41 7.35 15.60 -0.95
CA ALA A 41 6.88 14.82 0.18
C ALA A 41 5.52 14.15 -0.09
N GLY A 42 4.56 14.90 -0.64
CA GLY A 42 3.25 14.38 -1.01
C GLY A 42 3.32 13.30 -2.09
N GLN A 43 4.16 13.49 -3.11
CA GLN A 43 4.37 12.49 -4.16
C GLN A 43 4.99 11.21 -3.60
N GLN A 44 5.97 11.32 -2.70
CA GLN A 44 6.59 10.15 -2.08
C GLN A 44 5.60 9.39 -1.20
N ILE A 45 4.84 10.08 -0.34
CA ILE A 45 3.82 9.45 0.50
C ILE A 45 2.77 8.75 -0.36
N ALA A 46 2.29 9.39 -1.43
CA ALA A 46 1.32 8.79 -2.35
C ALA A 46 1.88 7.58 -3.09
N SER A 47 3.15 7.63 -3.51
CA SER A 47 3.83 6.51 -4.15
C SER A 47 3.91 5.30 -3.22
N VAL A 48 4.33 5.49 -1.97
CA VAL A 48 4.43 4.41 -0.99
C VAL A 48 3.05 3.87 -0.57
N ASP A 49 2.06 4.75 -0.38
CA ASP A 49 0.67 4.35 -0.10
C ASP A 49 0.09 3.46 -1.21
N SER A 50 0.53 3.64 -2.46
CA SER A 50 0.05 2.80 -3.57
C SER A 50 0.50 1.34 -3.45
N ILE A 51 1.61 1.04 -2.77
CA ILE A 51 2.20 -0.32 -2.74
C ILE A 51 1.27 -1.30 -2.04
N HIS A 52 0.90 -1.02 -0.78
CA HIS A 52 0.04 -1.92 0.00
C HIS A 52 -1.37 -2.05 -0.61
N ARG A 53 -1.86 -1.00 -1.28
CA ARG A 53 -3.12 -1.00 -2.04
C ARG A 53 -3.06 -1.90 -3.27
N ASN A 54 -1.97 -1.83 -4.05
CA ASN A 54 -1.78 -2.71 -5.21
C ASN A 54 -1.63 -4.18 -4.79
N ILE A 55 -0.98 -4.45 -3.66
CA ILE A 55 -0.93 -5.82 -3.10
C ILE A 55 -2.34 -6.30 -2.73
N ALA A 56 -3.13 -5.48 -2.05
CA ALA A 56 -4.50 -5.81 -1.68
C ALA A 56 -5.39 -6.05 -2.90
N GLU A 57 -5.29 -5.18 -3.92
CA GLU A 57 -6.01 -5.35 -5.20
C GLU A 57 -5.57 -6.62 -5.91
N GLY A 58 -4.25 -6.85 -6.03
CA GLY A 58 -3.65 -8.03 -6.65
C GLY A 58 -4.08 -9.33 -6.00
N TYR A 59 -4.12 -9.37 -4.65
CA TYR A 59 -4.57 -10.53 -3.89
C TYR A 59 -6.03 -10.92 -4.19
N CYS A 60 -6.87 -9.94 -4.57
CA CYS A 60 -8.27 -10.18 -4.91
C CYS A 60 -8.48 -10.61 -6.37
N ARG A 61 -7.42 -10.68 -7.19
CA ARG A 61 -7.51 -11.07 -8.60
C ARG A 61 -7.73 -12.58 -8.73
N LYS A 62 -8.39 -12.99 -9.83
CA LYS A 62 -8.88 -14.37 -10.00
C LYS A 62 -7.82 -15.30 -10.57
N SER A 63 -6.80 -14.77 -11.24
CA SER A 63 -5.75 -15.58 -11.89
C SER A 63 -4.33 -15.10 -11.56
N LEU A 64 -3.40 -16.05 -11.52
CA LEU A 64 -1.96 -15.81 -11.32
C LEU A 64 -1.37 -14.84 -12.36
N LYS A 65 -1.83 -14.93 -13.61
CA LYS A 65 -1.40 -14.04 -14.69
C LYS A 65 -1.82 -12.60 -14.42
N GLU A 66 -3.01 -12.37 -13.88
CA GLU A 66 -3.45 -11.03 -13.47
C GLU A 66 -2.69 -10.50 -12.24
N TYR A 67 -2.18 -11.38 -11.36
CA TYR A 67 -1.39 -10.98 -10.20
C TYR A 67 0.05 -10.57 -10.56
N LEU A 68 0.68 -11.27 -11.52
CA LEU A 68 2.11 -11.10 -11.87
C LEU A 68 2.38 -10.16 -13.06
N ALA A 69 1.39 -9.85 -13.90
CA ALA A 69 1.61 -9.17 -15.18
C ALA A 69 1.42 -7.63 -15.14
N ARG A 70 1.85 -6.97 -14.06
CA ARG A 70 1.85 -5.50 -13.98
C ARG A 70 3.17 -4.94 -13.50
#